data_AF-A0A6G7YWK0-F1
#
_entry.id   AF-A0A6G7YWK0-F1
#
_cell.length_a   1.000
_cell.length_b   1.000
_cell.length_c   1.000
_cell.angle_alpha   90.00
_cell.angle_beta   90.00
_cell.angle_gamma   90.00
#
_symmetry.space_group_name_H-M   'P 1'
#
loop_
_entity.id
_entity.type
_entity.pdbx_description
1 polymer ?
#
loop_
_entity_poly.entity_id
_entity_poly.type
_entity_poly.pdbx_seq_one_letter_code
_entity_poly.pdbx_strand_id
1 'polypeptide(L)'
;MYFTSPRKCVCLLFALVLATGTAAAQSRPKNCVTDTGKEIRTDRPCAAFDGQEQRSDGNAQSSAADRRLSAARASSYRPICAKTIEDLSYTLSAALDARDVNRFSSVYHWVGVSNVRALAVLNKFEKMMTRPVVDIEMTGGSSGGVSWSEDAEGYLLPVEHSPRPPSGLRVRQMKAGVNATESTQFRIVKHFGCYWLSM
;
A
#
# COMPACT_ATOMS: atom_id res chain seq x y z
N MET A 1 -25.92 3.81 -64.55
CA MET A 1 -25.47 4.22 -63.20
C MET A 1 -24.98 2.98 -62.46
N TYR A 2 -23.66 2.79 -62.37
CA TYR A 2 -23.05 1.68 -61.63
C TYR A 2 -22.79 2.13 -60.19
N PHE A 3 -23.49 1.52 -59.22
CA PHE A 3 -23.22 1.70 -57.79
C PHE A 3 -22.06 0.78 -57.39
N THR A 4 -20.87 1.34 -57.25
CA THR A 4 -19.70 0.68 -56.66
C THR A 4 -19.83 0.69 -55.13
N SER A 5 -19.83 -0.50 -54.53
CA SER A 5 -19.99 -0.71 -53.08
C SER A 5 -18.66 -0.44 -52.33
N PRO A 6 -18.61 0.52 -51.38
CA PRO A 6 -17.39 0.89 -50.67
C PRO A 6 -16.95 -0.10 -49.59
N ARG A 7 -17.78 -1.12 -49.29
CA ARG A 7 -17.55 -2.04 -48.16
C ARG A 7 -16.42 -3.04 -48.38
N LYS A 8 -16.03 -3.31 -49.63
CA LYS A 8 -14.98 -4.30 -49.93
C LYS A 8 -13.55 -3.73 -49.82
N CYS A 9 -13.37 -2.42 -49.99
CA CYS A 9 -12.05 -1.78 -49.86
C CYS A 9 -11.58 -1.66 -48.42
N VAL A 10 -12.50 -1.45 -47.47
CA VAL A 10 -12.15 -1.20 -46.06
C VAL A 10 -11.61 -2.45 -45.36
N CYS A 11 -12.13 -3.64 -45.67
CA CYS A 11 -11.63 -4.89 -45.08
C CYS A 11 -10.22 -5.26 -45.57
N LEU A 12 -9.85 -4.90 -46.80
CA LEU A 12 -8.55 -5.29 -47.36
C LEU A 12 -7.41 -4.40 -46.86
N LEU A 13 -7.69 -3.14 -46.54
CA LEU A 13 -6.72 -2.23 -45.92
C LEU A 13 -6.45 -2.57 -44.44
N PHE A 14 -7.43 -3.09 -43.70
CA PHE A 14 -7.23 -3.49 -42.30
C PHE A 14 -6.39 -4.77 -42.15
N ALA A 15 -6.47 -5.68 -43.12
CA ALA A 15 -5.68 -6.92 -43.13
C ALA A 15 -4.19 -6.68 -43.45
N LEU A 16 -3.85 -5.65 -44.23
CA LEU A 16 -2.46 -5.39 -44.65
C LEU A 16 -1.60 -4.74 -43.55
N VAL A 17 -2.20 -4.04 -42.58
CA VAL A 17 -1.48 -3.34 -41.50
C VAL A 17 -0.99 -4.29 -40.40
N LEU A 18 -1.53 -5.51 -40.33
CA LEU A 18 -1.18 -6.50 -39.29
C LEU A 18 0.06 -7.36 -39.64
N ALA A 19 0.63 -7.23 -40.85
CA ALA A 19 1.67 -8.15 -41.34
C ALA A 19 3.13 -7.63 -41.23
N THR A 20 3.37 -6.38 -40.82
CA THR A 20 4.73 -5.80 -40.76
C THR A 20 5.10 -5.34 -39.36
N GLY A 21 5.29 -6.30 -38.46
CA GLY A 21 5.77 -6.05 -37.10
C GLY A 21 6.77 -7.11 -36.66
N THR A 22 7.92 -7.22 -37.35
CA THR A 22 9.07 -7.92 -36.75
C THR A 22 9.57 -7.04 -35.61
N ALA A 23 9.10 -7.32 -34.40
CA ALA A 23 9.62 -6.73 -33.18
C ALA A 23 11.10 -7.13 -33.04
N ALA A 24 12.00 -6.25 -33.46
CA ALA A 24 13.37 -6.31 -32.97
C ALA A 24 13.28 -6.23 -31.45
N ALA A 25 13.63 -7.32 -30.78
CA ALA A 25 13.64 -7.39 -29.33
C ALA A 25 14.52 -6.26 -28.81
N GLN A 26 13.90 -5.18 -28.29
CA GLN A 26 14.65 -4.10 -27.68
C GLN A 26 15.34 -4.68 -26.44
N SER A 27 16.64 -4.94 -26.55
CA SER A 27 17.43 -5.40 -25.43
C SER A 27 17.37 -4.31 -24.36
N ARG A 28 16.76 -4.64 -23.23
CA ARG A 28 16.72 -3.72 -22.10
C ARG A 28 18.17 -3.42 -21.69
N PRO A 29 18.53 -2.14 -21.48
CA PRO A 29 19.88 -1.80 -21.07
C PRO A 29 20.23 -2.50 -19.76
N LYS A 30 21.32 -3.26 -19.79
CA LYS A 30 21.91 -4.02 -18.68
C LYS A 30 22.92 -3.15 -17.94
N ASN A 31 23.11 -3.42 -16.65
CA ASN A 31 24.19 -2.82 -15.88
C ASN A 31 25.39 -3.78 -15.91
N CYS A 32 26.51 -3.30 -16.44
CA CYS A 32 27.76 -4.04 -16.54
C CYS A 32 28.81 -3.37 -15.64
N VAL A 33 29.68 -4.17 -15.04
CA VAL A 33 30.88 -3.69 -14.34
C VAL A 33 32.09 -4.17 -15.09
N THR A 34 32.94 -3.23 -15.54
CA THR A 34 34.21 -3.55 -16.20
C THR A 34 35.22 -4.11 -15.20
N ASP A 35 36.26 -4.77 -15.69
CA ASP A 35 37.44 -5.19 -14.92
C ASP A 35 38.08 -4.08 -14.06
N THR A 36 38.02 -2.84 -14.54
CA THR A 36 38.46 -1.60 -13.88
C THR A 36 37.49 -1.11 -12.80
N GLY A 37 36.38 -1.81 -12.56
CA GLY A 37 35.38 -1.49 -11.56
C GLY A 37 34.40 -0.38 -11.97
N LYS A 38 34.37 0.01 -13.25
CA LYS A 38 33.50 1.07 -13.76
C LYS A 38 32.12 0.51 -14.11
N GLU A 39 31.07 1.11 -13.56
CA GLU A 39 29.68 0.78 -13.89
C GLU A 39 29.26 1.44 -15.21
N ILE A 40 28.76 0.63 -16.15
CA ILE A 40 28.29 1.07 -17.47
C ILE A 40 26.92 0.47 -17.73
N ARG A 41 25.98 1.32 -18.18
CA ARG A 41 24.65 0.89 -18.61
C ARG A 41 24.61 0.80 -20.14
N THR A 42 24.36 -0.40 -20.67
CA THR A 42 24.48 -0.67 -22.12
C THR A 42 23.47 -1.71 -22.59
N ASP A 43 23.05 -1.61 -23.83
CA ASP A 43 22.19 -2.55 -24.55
C ASP A 43 22.98 -3.69 -25.23
N ARG A 44 24.32 -3.61 -25.22
CA ARG A 44 25.26 -4.63 -25.71
C ARG A 44 25.64 -5.63 -24.61
N PRO A 45 26.06 -6.87 -24.95
CA PRO A 45 26.50 -7.83 -23.94
C PRO A 45 27.72 -7.31 -23.17
N CYS A 46 27.74 -7.49 -21.84
CA CYS A 46 28.81 -6.98 -20.96
C CYS A 46 30.20 -7.50 -21.34
N ALA A 47 30.29 -8.69 -21.96
CA ALA A 47 31.53 -9.24 -22.50
C ALA A 47 32.19 -8.35 -23.57
N ALA A 48 31.45 -7.43 -24.21
CA ALA A 48 32.01 -6.47 -25.15
C ALA A 48 32.83 -5.35 -24.47
N PHE A 49 32.79 -5.26 -23.14
CA PHE A 49 33.49 -4.26 -22.34
C PHE A 49 34.38 -4.91 -21.27
N ASP A 50 34.79 -6.17 -21.50
CA ASP A 50 35.52 -7.01 -20.52
C ASP A 50 34.87 -6.99 -19.13
N GLY A 51 33.54 -6.87 -19.13
CA GLY A 51 32.73 -6.64 -17.95
C GLY A 51 31.78 -7.79 -17.67
N GLN A 52 31.43 -7.94 -16.41
CA GLN A 52 30.41 -8.88 -15.98
C GLN A 52 29.09 -8.16 -15.75
N GLU A 53 27.97 -8.84 -16.02
CA GLU A 53 26.65 -8.30 -15.71
C GLU A 53 26.50 -8.24 -14.18
N GLN A 54 26.29 -7.03 -13.67
CA GLN A 54 26.06 -6.80 -12.25
C GLN A 54 24.71 -7.42 -11.92
N ARG A 55 24.71 -8.61 -11.31
CA ARG A 55 23.51 -9.12 -10.65
C ARG A 55 23.24 -8.18 -9.49
N SER A 56 22.14 -7.44 -9.57
CA SER A 56 21.68 -6.62 -8.46
C SER A 56 21.34 -7.58 -7.30
N ASP A 57 22.27 -7.72 -6.36
CA ASP A 57 22.06 -8.42 -5.10
C ASP A 57 21.15 -7.56 -4.21
N GLY A 58 19.86 -7.61 -4.55
CA GLY A 58 18.79 -6.91 -3.88
C GLY A 58 17.64 -7.87 -3.64
N ASN A 59 17.78 -8.71 -2.61
CA ASN A 59 16.78 -9.61 -2.06
C ASN A 59 16.37 -10.77 -3.00
N ALA A 60 16.11 -11.93 -2.40
CA ALA A 60 15.82 -13.19 -3.09
C ALA A 60 14.93 -13.02 -4.33
N GLN A 61 15.33 -13.64 -5.44
CA GLN A 61 14.49 -13.90 -6.60
C GLN A 61 13.22 -14.61 -6.14
N SER A 62 12.19 -13.82 -5.82
CA SER A 62 10.85 -14.33 -5.69
C SER A 62 10.46 -14.75 -7.10
N SER A 63 10.26 -16.05 -7.27
CA SER A 63 9.88 -16.63 -8.56
C SER A 63 8.62 -15.94 -9.09
N ALA A 64 8.34 -16.07 -10.39
CA ALA A 64 7.06 -15.58 -10.91
C ALA A 64 5.86 -16.20 -10.16
N ALA A 65 6.03 -17.41 -9.62
CA ALA A 65 5.07 -18.05 -8.74
C ALA A 65 4.98 -17.35 -7.38
N ASP A 66 6.10 -17.00 -6.73
CA ASP A 66 6.10 -16.26 -5.46
C ASP A 66 5.50 -14.87 -5.60
N ARG A 67 5.78 -14.16 -6.71
CA ARG A 67 5.14 -12.87 -7.00
C ARG A 67 3.65 -13.01 -7.24
N ARG A 68 3.20 -14.08 -7.93
CA ARG A 68 1.77 -14.38 -8.12
C ARG A 68 1.09 -14.81 -6.83
N LEU A 69 1.76 -15.57 -5.97
CA LEU A 69 1.28 -15.98 -4.65
C LEU A 69 1.21 -14.79 -3.68
N SER A 70 2.19 -13.87 -3.71
CA SER A 70 2.17 -12.64 -2.93
C SER A 70 1.12 -11.65 -3.45
N ALA A 71 0.97 -11.51 -4.77
CA ALA A 71 -0.11 -10.72 -5.37
C ALA A 71 -1.50 -11.35 -5.12
N ALA A 72 -1.61 -12.68 -5.17
CA ALA A 72 -2.83 -13.41 -4.83
C ALA A 72 -3.16 -13.26 -3.34
N ARG A 73 -2.18 -13.37 -2.43
CA ARG A 73 -2.33 -13.12 -0.99
C ARG A 73 -2.71 -11.67 -0.67
N ALA A 74 -2.09 -10.71 -1.36
CA ALA A 74 -2.42 -9.29 -1.27
C ALA A 74 -3.81 -8.98 -1.86
N SER A 75 -4.23 -9.71 -2.90
CA SER A 75 -5.56 -9.60 -3.51
C SER A 75 -6.65 -10.31 -2.69
N SER A 76 -6.30 -11.40 -2.01
CA SER A 76 -7.24 -12.21 -1.21
C SER A 76 -7.46 -11.64 0.19
N TYR A 77 -6.53 -10.82 0.70
CA TYR A 77 -6.75 -10.03 1.92
C TYR A 77 -7.23 -8.61 1.59
N ARG A 78 -8.41 -8.51 0.97
CA ARG A 78 -9.18 -7.27 0.83
C ARG A 78 -10.43 -7.31 1.71
N PRO A 79 -10.33 -7.07 3.03
CA PRO A 79 -11.51 -6.70 3.77
C PRO A 79 -11.94 -5.30 3.29
N ILE A 80 -12.91 -5.27 2.37
CA ILE A 80 -13.71 -4.04 2.06
C ILE A 80 -14.47 -3.58 3.32
N CYS A 81 -14.59 -4.47 4.31
CA CYS A 81 -15.22 -4.30 5.60
C CYS A 81 -14.33 -4.97 6.66
N ALA A 82 -13.64 -4.19 7.50
CA ALA A 82 -12.92 -4.76 8.64
C ALA A 82 -13.93 -5.23 9.70
N LYS A 83 -13.93 -6.52 10.03
CA LYS A 83 -14.88 -7.10 11.00
C LYS A 83 -14.40 -6.94 12.44
N THR A 84 -13.10 -6.81 12.63
CA THR A 84 -12.47 -6.54 13.92
C THR A 84 -11.58 -5.29 13.83
N ILE A 85 -11.14 -4.77 14.98
CA ILE A 85 -10.20 -3.65 15.03
C ILE A 85 -8.80 -4.11 14.59
N GLU A 86 -8.49 -5.38 14.84
CA GLU A 86 -7.25 -6.03 14.43
C GLU A 86 -7.16 -6.15 12.90
N ASP A 87 -8.27 -6.49 12.21
CA ASP A 87 -8.34 -6.48 10.75
C ASP A 87 -8.07 -5.08 10.18
N LEU A 88 -8.63 -4.07 10.85
CA LEU A 88 -8.46 -2.67 10.48
C LEU A 88 -7.00 -2.23 10.63
N SER A 89 -6.37 -2.53 11.77
CA SER A 89 -4.97 -2.18 12.03
C SER A 89 -4.02 -2.95 11.11
N TYR A 90 -4.29 -4.23 10.85
CA TYR A 90 -3.49 -5.04 9.93
C TYR A 90 -3.56 -4.48 8.50
N THR A 91 -4.77 -4.14 8.02
CA THR A 91 -4.93 -3.57 6.68
C THR A 91 -4.26 -2.21 6.56
N LEU A 92 -4.34 -1.38 7.60
CA LEU A 92 -3.64 -0.10 7.67
C LEU A 92 -2.12 -0.28 7.62
N SER A 93 -1.56 -1.18 8.43
CA SER A 93 -0.11 -1.49 8.42
C SER A 93 0.32 -1.96 7.04
N ALA A 94 -0.40 -2.93 6.47
CA ALA A 94 -0.05 -3.48 5.16
C ALA A 94 -0.17 -2.44 4.02
N ALA A 95 -1.09 -1.48 4.12
CA ALA A 95 -1.19 -0.37 3.18
C ALA A 95 -0.01 0.60 3.30
N LEU A 96 0.42 0.92 4.53
CA LEU A 96 1.57 1.78 4.79
C LEU A 96 2.88 1.12 4.31
N ASP A 97 3.07 -0.17 4.63
CA ASP A 97 4.25 -0.95 4.23
C ASP A 97 4.37 -1.07 2.71
N ALA A 98 3.25 -1.34 2.04
CA ALA A 98 3.19 -1.42 0.58
C ALA A 98 3.16 -0.06 -0.12
N ARG A 99 3.07 1.05 0.64
CA ARG A 99 2.85 2.41 0.14
C ARG A 99 1.63 2.52 -0.79
N ASP A 100 0.56 1.82 -0.45
CA ASP A 100 -0.65 1.69 -1.26
C ASP A 100 -1.77 2.61 -0.73
N VAL A 101 -1.91 3.78 -1.36
CA VAL A 101 -2.94 4.77 -1.02
C VAL A 101 -4.35 4.23 -1.28
N ASN A 102 -4.54 3.39 -2.30
CA ASN A 102 -5.87 2.82 -2.59
C ASN A 102 -6.27 1.81 -1.51
N ARG A 103 -5.34 0.98 -1.05
CA ARG A 103 -5.58 0.06 0.07
C ARG A 103 -5.82 0.80 1.39
N PHE A 104 -5.15 1.93 1.63
CA PHE A 104 -5.48 2.77 2.78
C PHE A 104 -6.88 3.37 2.63
N SER A 105 -7.22 3.88 1.45
CA SER A 105 -8.53 4.49 1.19
C SER A 105 -9.68 3.49 1.42
N SER A 106 -9.47 2.18 1.22
CA SER A 106 -10.53 1.19 1.38
C SER A 106 -10.99 0.98 2.82
N VAL A 107 -10.20 1.43 3.80
CA VAL A 107 -10.53 1.33 5.24
C VAL A 107 -10.94 2.67 5.87
N TYR A 108 -11.04 3.74 5.07
CA TYR A 108 -11.50 5.04 5.52
C TYR A 108 -13.02 5.18 5.39
N HIS A 109 -13.64 5.85 6.35
CA HIS A 109 -15.08 6.11 6.38
C HIS A 109 -15.45 7.29 5.48
N TRP A 110 -15.81 7.01 4.23
CA TRP A 110 -16.15 8.04 3.24
C TRP A 110 -17.57 8.62 3.35
N VAL A 111 -18.47 7.97 4.10
CA VAL A 111 -19.87 8.40 4.18
C VAL A 111 -19.95 9.80 4.79
N GLY A 112 -20.56 10.74 4.05
CA GLY A 112 -20.72 12.14 4.47
C GLY A 112 -19.50 13.03 4.20
N VAL A 113 -18.44 12.54 3.56
CA VAL A 113 -17.26 13.34 3.22
C VAL A 113 -17.46 14.07 1.90
N SER A 114 -17.30 15.40 1.89
CA SER A 114 -17.39 16.20 0.66
C SER A 114 -16.16 16.02 -0.24
N ASN A 115 -16.28 16.30 -1.54
CA ASN A 115 -15.17 16.16 -2.50
C ASN A 115 -13.89 16.92 -2.08
N VAL A 116 -14.03 18.15 -1.58
CA VAL A 116 -12.89 18.97 -1.12
C VAL A 116 -12.20 18.33 0.08
N ARG A 117 -12.98 17.81 1.04
CA ARG A 117 -12.43 17.09 2.19
C ARG A 117 -11.83 15.75 1.79
N ALA A 118 -12.45 15.02 0.86
CA ALA A 118 -11.95 13.75 0.36
C ALA A 118 -10.57 13.91 -0.29
N LEU A 119 -10.40 14.95 -1.12
CA LEU A 119 -9.10 15.28 -1.71
C LEU A 119 -8.06 15.63 -0.64
N ALA A 120 -8.44 16.40 0.39
CA ALA A 120 -7.53 16.72 1.50
C ALA A 120 -7.08 15.47 2.28
N VAL A 121 -8.00 14.52 2.50
CA VAL A 121 -7.71 13.23 3.13
C VAL A 121 -6.75 12.40 2.28
N LEU A 122 -7.02 12.27 0.97
CA LEU A 122 -6.15 11.53 0.05
C LEU A 122 -4.75 12.15 -0.03
N ASN A 123 -4.64 13.47 -0.13
CA ASN A 123 -3.35 14.19 -0.09
C ASN A 123 -2.59 13.92 1.22
N LYS A 124 -3.30 13.75 2.33
CA LYS A 124 -2.68 13.39 3.61
C LYS A 124 -2.20 11.92 3.60
N PHE A 125 -2.97 11.00 3.04
CA PHE A 125 -2.54 9.61 2.87
C PHE A 125 -1.29 9.51 2.00
N GLU A 126 -1.25 10.18 0.85
CA GLU A 126 -0.07 10.24 -0.02
C GLU A 126 1.16 10.73 0.72
N LYS A 127 1.03 11.81 1.49
CA LYS A 127 2.13 12.33 2.34
C LYS A 127 2.60 11.31 3.37
N MET A 128 1.68 10.58 4.01
CA MET A 128 2.04 9.52 4.96
C MET A 128 2.83 8.40 4.28
N MET A 129 2.49 8.00 3.05
CA MET A 129 3.20 6.94 2.32
C MET A 129 4.67 7.27 2.01
N THR A 130 5.05 8.55 2.04
CA THR A 130 6.45 8.97 1.79
C THR A 130 7.38 8.78 2.98
N ARG A 131 6.86 8.36 4.14
CA ARG A 131 7.60 8.35 5.40
C ARG A 131 7.66 6.95 6.02
N PRO A 132 8.82 6.54 6.56
CA PRO A 132 8.92 5.29 7.32
C PRO A 132 7.98 5.29 8.52
N VAL A 133 7.25 4.19 8.73
CA VAL A 133 6.45 3.95 9.93
C VAL A 133 7.40 3.54 11.05
N VAL A 134 7.25 4.18 12.20
CA VAL A 134 7.93 3.83 13.45
C VAL A 134 7.06 2.90 14.27
N ASP A 135 5.78 3.22 14.36
CA ASP A 135 4.84 2.53 15.25
C ASP A 135 3.37 2.78 14.87
N ILE A 136 2.49 1.83 15.19
CA ILE A 136 1.04 1.94 15.07
C ILE A 136 0.41 1.48 16.38
N GLU A 137 -0.11 2.44 17.15
CA GLU A 137 -0.66 2.18 18.48
C GLU A 137 -2.18 2.27 18.48
N MET A 138 -2.84 1.31 19.15
CA MET A 138 -4.26 1.42 19.48
C MET A 138 -4.44 2.43 20.63
N THR A 139 -5.44 3.31 20.52
CA THR A 139 -5.70 4.34 21.53
C THR A 139 -7.13 4.25 22.09
N GLY A 140 -7.30 4.65 23.36
CA GLY A 140 -8.61 4.76 24.02
C GLY A 140 -9.28 3.44 24.43
N GLY A 141 -8.61 2.31 24.28
CA GLY A 141 -9.09 1.00 24.76
C GLY A 141 -8.62 0.70 26.19
N SER A 142 -9.31 -0.23 26.85
CA SER A 142 -8.90 -0.79 28.16
C SER A 142 -9.25 -2.27 28.23
N SER A 143 -8.35 -3.11 28.76
CA SER A 143 -8.61 -4.54 28.99
C SER A 143 -9.67 -4.83 30.04
N GLY A 144 -10.17 -3.79 30.73
CA GLY A 144 -10.93 -3.96 31.97
C GLY A 144 -10.02 -4.40 33.10
N GLY A 145 -10.63 -4.74 34.24
CA GLY A 145 -9.92 -5.25 35.42
C GLY A 145 -10.43 -4.65 36.72
N VAL A 146 -9.81 -5.06 37.81
CA VAL A 146 -10.17 -4.59 39.15
C VAL A 146 -9.21 -3.49 39.56
N SER A 147 -9.74 -2.33 39.94
CA SER A 147 -8.97 -1.33 40.69
C SER A 147 -9.46 -1.29 42.14
N TRP A 148 -8.74 -0.59 43.00
CA TRP A 148 -9.14 -0.40 44.40
C TRP A 148 -9.48 1.07 44.63
N SER A 149 -10.60 1.34 45.28
CA SER A 149 -10.99 2.68 45.73
C SER A 149 -11.18 2.68 47.24
N GLU A 150 -10.74 3.73 47.92
CA GLU A 150 -11.04 3.93 49.34
C GLU A 150 -12.45 4.50 49.50
N ASP A 151 -13.23 3.93 50.43
CA ASP A 151 -14.50 4.50 50.87
C ASP A 151 -14.29 5.63 51.90
N ALA A 152 -15.39 6.21 52.39
CA ALA A 152 -15.34 7.33 53.34
C ALA A 152 -14.73 6.93 54.70
N GLU A 153 -14.76 5.64 55.01
CA GLU A 153 -14.25 5.01 56.21
C GLU A 153 -12.80 4.52 56.06
N GLY A 154 -12.21 4.62 54.86
CA GLY A 154 -10.82 4.24 54.56
C GLY A 154 -10.61 2.77 54.21
N TYR A 155 -11.67 2.02 53.92
CA TYR A 155 -11.58 0.65 53.44
C TYR A 155 -11.39 0.61 51.92
N LEU A 156 -10.47 -0.25 51.46
CA LEU A 156 -10.25 -0.51 50.05
C LEU A 156 -11.35 -1.44 49.51
N LEU A 157 -12.17 -0.89 48.61
CA LEU A 157 -13.21 -1.63 47.90
C LEU A 157 -12.75 -1.94 46.47
N PRO A 158 -13.00 -3.16 45.96
CA PRO A 158 -12.71 -3.50 44.57
C PRO A 158 -13.72 -2.81 43.62
N VAL A 159 -13.21 -2.17 42.58
CA VAL A 159 -13.97 -1.54 41.50
C VAL A 159 -13.72 -2.29 40.21
N GLU A 160 -14.76 -2.97 39.74
CA GLU A 160 -14.75 -3.72 38.48
C GLU A 160 -14.87 -2.78 37.27
N HIS A 161 -13.90 -2.86 36.36
CA HIS A 161 -13.89 -2.11 35.11
C HIS A 161 -14.23 -3.03 33.95
N SER A 162 -15.28 -2.67 33.20
CA SER A 162 -15.61 -3.37 31.97
C SER A 162 -14.54 -3.12 30.89
N PRO A 163 -14.16 -4.16 30.12
CA PRO A 163 -13.31 -3.98 28.94
C PRO A 163 -13.94 -3.02 27.95
N ARG A 164 -13.11 -2.16 27.34
CA ARG A 164 -13.52 -1.21 26.29
C ARG A 164 -12.63 -1.39 25.07
N PRO A 165 -13.21 -1.53 23.87
CA PRO A 165 -12.42 -1.62 22.66
C PRO A 165 -11.68 -0.30 22.40
N PRO A 166 -10.55 -0.33 21.68
CA PRO A 166 -9.88 0.87 21.21
C PRO A 166 -10.83 1.79 20.42
N SER A 167 -10.76 3.09 20.69
CA SER A 167 -11.54 4.11 19.99
C SER A 167 -10.74 4.81 18.89
N GLY A 168 -9.44 4.54 18.79
CA GLY A 168 -8.56 5.18 17.82
C GLY A 168 -7.31 4.38 17.50
N LEU A 169 -6.60 4.86 16.47
CA LEU A 169 -5.30 4.39 16.05
C LEU A 169 -4.37 5.60 15.89
N ARG A 170 -3.12 5.46 16.33
CA ARG A 170 -2.09 6.48 16.22
C ARG A 170 -0.93 5.92 15.41
N VAL A 171 -0.72 6.48 14.23
CA VAL A 171 0.42 6.15 13.37
C VAL A 171 1.55 7.14 13.67
N ARG A 172 2.71 6.64 14.05
CA ARG A 172 3.93 7.43 14.28
C ARG A 172 4.89 7.18 13.14
N GLN A 173 5.37 8.23 12.48
CA GLN A 173 6.28 8.15 11.33
C GLN A 173 7.48 9.06 11.53
N MET A 174 8.59 8.75 10.86
CA MET A 174 9.75 9.63 10.85
C MET A 174 9.45 10.90 10.04
N LYS A 175 9.88 12.06 10.55
CA LYS A 175 9.84 13.32 9.81
C LYS A 175 11.06 13.42 8.91
N ALA A 176 10.88 13.84 7.66
CA ALA A 176 12.00 14.02 6.74
C ALA A 176 12.98 15.10 7.27
N GLY A 177 14.28 14.79 7.26
CA GLY A 177 15.35 15.74 7.55
C GLY A 177 15.60 16.05 9.04
N VAL A 178 14.89 15.40 9.97
CA VAL A 178 15.07 15.60 11.42
C VAL A 178 14.86 14.27 12.14
N ASN A 179 15.59 14.03 13.23
CA ASN A 179 15.34 12.91 14.16
C ASN A 179 14.09 13.16 15.01
N ALA A 180 12.98 13.52 14.37
CA ALA A 180 11.70 13.80 15.00
C ALA A 180 10.65 12.86 14.40
N THR A 181 9.63 12.53 15.19
CA THR A 181 8.48 11.78 14.71
C THR A 181 7.27 12.69 14.50
N GLU A 182 6.46 12.37 13.49
CA GLU A 182 5.16 12.96 13.28
C GLU A 182 4.09 11.91 13.59
N SER A 183 3.06 12.33 14.32
CA SER A 183 1.98 11.45 14.72
C SER A 183 0.69 11.85 14.03
N THR A 184 0.04 10.87 13.40
CA THR A 184 -1.31 11.01 12.84
C THR A 184 -2.27 10.15 13.64
N GLN A 185 -3.29 10.78 14.22
CA GLN A 185 -4.35 10.09 14.93
C GLN A 185 -5.56 9.87 14.03
N PHE A 186 -6.19 8.72 14.21
CA PHE A 186 -7.41 8.29 13.57
C PHE A 186 -8.39 7.86 14.65
N ARG A 187 -9.65 8.20 14.46
CA ARG A 187 -10.76 7.64 15.23
C ARG A 187 -11.24 6.37 14.55
N ILE A 188 -11.64 5.38 15.33
CA ILE A 188 -12.28 4.17 14.84
C ILE A 188 -13.79 4.37 14.92
N VAL A 189 -14.50 4.08 13.83
CA VAL A 189 -15.96 4.15 13.78
C VAL A 189 -16.55 2.82 13.36
N LYS A 190 -17.69 2.46 13.94
CA LYS A 190 -18.47 1.31 13.52
C LYS A 190 -19.61 1.78 12.64
N HIS A 191 -19.64 1.35 11.39
CA HIS A 191 -20.69 1.69 10.44
C HIS A 191 -20.99 0.50 9.52
N PHE A 192 -22.27 0.23 9.27
CA PHE A 192 -22.75 -0.96 8.53
C PHE A 192 -22.14 -2.30 9.00
N GLY A 193 -21.87 -2.44 10.30
CA GLY A 193 -21.29 -3.66 10.87
C GLY A 193 -19.80 -3.88 10.54
N CYS A 194 -19.09 -2.82 10.14
CA CYS A 194 -17.65 -2.81 9.89
C CYS A 194 -16.98 -1.72 10.72
N TYR A 195 -15.68 -1.89 11.00
CA TYR A 195 -14.83 -0.87 11.57
C TYR A 195 -14.15 -0.07 10.45
N TRP A 196 -14.06 1.25 10.64
CA TRP A 196 -13.48 2.19 9.68
C TRP A 196 -12.63 3.23 10.40
N LEU A 197 -11.70 3.83 9.67
CA LEU A 197 -10.93 4.98 10.12
C LEU A 197 -11.65 6.28 9.77
N SER A 198 -11.58 7.26 10.67
CA SER A 198 -12.04 8.63 10.46
C SER A 198 -10.97 9.58 10.97
N MET A 199 -10.90 10.76 10.36
CA MET A 199 -10.19 11.93 10.89
C MET A 199 -11.18 12.98 11.34
#